data_AF-A0A8C9N8Y0-F1
#
_entry.id   AF-A0A8C9N8Y0-F1
#
_cell.length_a   1.000
_cell.length_b   1.000
_cell.length_c   1.000
_cell.angle_alpha   90.00
_cell.angle_beta   90.00
_cell.angle_gamma   90.00
#
_symmetry.space_group_name_H-M   'P 1'
#
loop_
_entity.id
_entity.type
_entity.pdbx_description
1 polymer ?
#
loop_
_entity_poly.entity_id
_entity_poly.type
_entity_poly.pdbx_seq_one_letter_code
_entity_poly.pdbx_strand_id
1 'polypeptide(L)'
;MLSTSANWCLGTLKAYCGADDDFDELVVSNDDVVLRNIAEDLRNRLPIEAMFTSEHQAVQKIHQHPLPMIHVDAFLYDDDVVDSLCEEGKMSRSYCTECGSYKTASLEFISHSFSLMELKFLYHHVLPDLTGKVVVDVGSRLGAVLFAGYLYSSASQLYGVEMNADFCQLQEMMVTKYEFIDRIKVTKSFFLTGLTHWLTQNR
;
A
#
# COMPACT_ATOMS: atom_id res chain seq x y z
N MET A 1 -0.09 -14.50 -6.42
CA MET A 1 1.29 -14.63 -5.92
C MET A 1 1.81 -13.25 -5.47
N LEU A 2 1.05 -12.51 -4.65
CA LEU A 2 1.47 -11.20 -4.13
C LEU A 2 1.54 -11.14 -2.59
N SER A 3 1.25 -12.24 -1.87
CA SER A 3 1.23 -12.22 -0.39
C SER A 3 2.50 -12.71 0.30
N THR A 4 3.54 -13.14 -0.42
CA THR A 4 4.76 -13.67 0.23
C THR A 4 5.69 -12.59 0.75
N SER A 5 5.80 -11.43 0.09
CA SER A 5 6.75 -10.38 0.48
C SER A 5 6.26 -9.55 1.68
N ALA A 6 4.97 -9.23 1.74
CA ALA A 6 4.35 -8.55 2.89
C ALA A 6 4.40 -9.44 4.15
N ASN A 7 4.10 -10.73 4.02
CA ASN A 7 4.18 -11.68 5.14
C ASN A 7 5.62 -11.87 5.66
N TRP A 8 6.64 -11.77 4.81
CA TRP A 8 8.04 -11.84 5.25
C TRP A 8 8.48 -10.59 6.01
N CYS A 9 8.07 -9.40 5.55
CA CYS A 9 8.31 -8.15 6.29
C CYS A 9 7.58 -8.18 7.62
N LEU A 10 6.30 -8.59 7.67
CA LEU A 10 5.52 -8.70 8.90
C LEU A 10 6.15 -9.71 9.89
N GLY A 11 6.68 -10.82 9.39
CA GLY A 11 7.39 -11.81 10.21
C GLY A 11 8.70 -11.29 10.80
N THR A 12 9.46 -10.53 10.01
CA THR A 12 10.70 -9.88 10.46
C THR A 12 10.40 -8.74 11.42
N LEU A 13 9.38 -7.93 11.13
CA LEU A 13 8.88 -6.86 12.00
C LEU A 13 8.47 -7.45 13.34
N LYS A 14 7.62 -8.49 13.37
CA LYS A 14 7.21 -9.18 14.61
C LYS A 14 8.38 -9.80 15.38
N ALA A 15 9.39 -10.34 14.68
CA ALA A 15 10.60 -10.86 15.33
C ALA A 15 11.47 -9.74 15.93
N TYR A 16 11.51 -8.57 15.29
CA TYR A 16 12.16 -7.36 15.80
C TYR A 16 11.38 -6.75 16.98
N CYS A 17 10.05 -6.71 16.88
CA CYS A 17 9.13 -6.21 17.91
C CYS A 17 9.03 -7.12 19.15
N GLY A 18 9.55 -8.35 19.10
CA GLY A 18 9.53 -9.28 20.24
C GLY A 18 10.66 -9.07 21.25
N ALA A 19 11.59 -8.13 21.00
CA ALA A 19 12.82 -8.00 21.78
C ALA A 19 13.02 -6.68 22.52
N ASP A 20 12.36 -5.58 22.16
CA ASP A 20 12.54 -4.29 22.83
C ASP A 20 11.21 -3.54 23.02
N ASP A 21 10.82 -3.40 24.27
CA ASP A 21 9.65 -2.66 24.80
C ASP A 21 9.94 -1.15 24.85
N ASP A 22 10.71 -0.62 23.90
CA ASP A 22 11.27 0.74 23.90
C ASP A 22 10.98 1.48 22.59
N PHE A 23 9.71 1.44 22.16
CA PHE A 23 9.21 2.24 21.04
C PHE A 23 8.23 3.31 21.51
N ASP A 24 8.45 3.85 22.70
CA ASP A 24 7.92 5.16 23.05
C ASP A 24 8.83 6.22 22.39
N GLU A 25 8.28 6.92 21.39
CA GLU A 25 8.87 8.06 20.68
C GLU A 25 9.64 7.75 19.37
N LEU A 26 8.97 7.09 18.41
CA LEU A 26 9.29 7.37 17.01
C LEU A 26 8.88 8.82 16.72
N VAL A 27 9.82 9.76 16.86
CA VAL A 27 9.59 11.17 16.50
C VAL A 27 8.98 11.20 15.11
N VAL A 28 7.72 11.65 15.04
CA VAL A 28 7.01 11.80 13.78
C VAL A 28 7.77 12.81 12.95
N SER A 29 8.38 12.34 11.87
CA SER A 29 9.14 13.17 10.95
C SER A 29 8.20 13.88 9.97
N ASN A 30 8.68 14.94 9.33
CA ASN A 30 7.94 15.60 8.25
C ASN A 30 7.59 14.62 7.13
N ASP A 31 8.49 13.68 6.85
CA ASP A 31 8.30 12.64 5.84
C ASP A 31 7.12 11.72 6.19
N ASP A 32 6.96 11.37 7.47
CA ASP A 32 5.81 10.58 7.94
C ASP A 32 4.49 11.34 7.75
N VAL A 33 4.50 12.65 8.01
CA VAL A 33 3.33 13.52 7.81
C VAL A 33 2.98 13.61 6.33
N VAL A 34 3.98 13.81 5.46
CA VAL A 34 3.76 13.85 4.00
C VAL A 34 3.18 12.54 3.50
N LEU A 35 3.74 11.39 3.91
CA LEU A 35 3.25 10.08 3.49
C LEU A 35 1.81 9.81 3.97
N ARG A 36 1.46 10.24 5.19
CA ARG A 36 0.09 10.16 5.71
C ARG A 36 -0.88 11.04 4.90
N ASN A 37 -0.46 12.25 4.54
CA ASN A 37 -1.27 13.14 3.70
C ASN A 37 -1.51 12.53 2.31
N ILE A 38 -0.52 11.84 1.74
CA ILE A 38 -0.69 11.13 0.46
C ILE A 38 -1.77 10.04 0.60
N ALA A 39 -1.73 9.26 1.69
CA ALA A 39 -2.75 8.25 1.97
C ALA A 39 -4.14 8.88 2.11
N GLU A 40 -4.27 10.02 2.81
CA GLU A 40 -5.52 10.79 2.90
C GLU A 40 -6.06 11.23 1.54
N ASP A 41 -5.20 11.80 0.69
CA ASP A 41 -5.57 12.25 -0.64
C ASP A 41 -6.02 11.11 -1.55
N LEU A 42 -5.38 9.94 -1.43
CA LEU A 42 -5.76 8.73 -2.15
C LEU A 42 -7.13 8.22 -1.67
N ARG A 43 -7.38 8.19 -0.35
CA ARG A 43 -8.69 7.83 0.21
C ARG A 43 -9.82 8.68 -0.37
N ASN A 44 -9.59 9.99 -0.50
CA ASN A 44 -10.59 10.92 -1.07
C ASN A 44 -10.92 10.69 -2.55
N ARG A 45 -10.15 9.82 -3.24
CA ARG A 45 -10.30 9.53 -4.68
C ARG A 45 -10.66 8.08 -4.97
N LEU A 46 -10.66 7.23 -3.94
CA LEU A 46 -10.89 5.80 -4.06
C LEU A 46 -12.18 5.41 -3.33
N PRO A 47 -12.84 4.32 -3.75
CA PRO A 47 -13.84 3.69 -2.90
C PRO A 47 -13.16 3.12 -1.64
N ILE A 48 -13.95 2.80 -0.62
CA ILE A 48 -13.44 2.31 0.68
C ILE A 48 -12.58 1.05 0.49
N GLU A 49 -12.95 0.20 -0.45
CA GLU A 49 -12.25 -1.03 -0.79
C GLU A 49 -10.89 -0.79 -1.45
N ALA A 50 -10.56 0.45 -1.83
CA ALA A 50 -9.32 0.84 -2.50
C ALA A 50 -9.04 0.09 -3.81
N MET A 51 -10.13 -0.23 -4.53
CA MET A 51 -10.10 -0.99 -5.78
C MET A 51 -10.89 -0.28 -6.86
N PHE A 52 -10.30 -0.14 -8.05
CA PHE A 52 -11.03 0.35 -9.21
C PHE A 52 -11.84 -0.77 -9.86
N THR A 53 -12.98 -0.42 -10.46
CA THR A 53 -13.78 -1.38 -11.26
C THR A 53 -13.01 -1.92 -12.46
N SER A 54 -12.01 -1.18 -12.95
CA SER A 54 -11.08 -1.62 -13.99
C SER A 54 -10.17 -2.77 -13.55
N GLU A 55 -10.03 -3.03 -12.26
CA GLU A 55 -9.26 -4.15 -11.68
C GLU A 55 -10.07 -5.47 -11.65
N HIS A 56 -10.67 -5.82 -12.79
CA HIS A 56 -11.65 -6.90 -12.93
C HIS A 56 -11.21 -8.25 -12.33
N GLN A 57 -9.94 -8.63 -12.47
CA GLN A 57 -9.44 -9.92 -11.98
C GLN A 57 -9.36 -9.98 -10.45
N ALA A 58 -9.04 -8.86 -9.79
CA ALA A 58 -9.00 -8.81 -8.33
C ALA A 58 -10.42 -8.84 -7.76
N VAL A 59 -11.32 -8.04 -8.32
CA VAL A 59 -12.75 -8.03 -7.95
C VAL A 59 -13.38 -9.43 -8.07
N GLN A 60 -13.12 -10.14 -9.17
CA GLN A 60 -13.64 -11.50 -9.36
C GLN A 60 -13.14 -12.50 -8.31
N LYS A 61 -11.89 -12.41 -7.86
CA LYS A 61 -11.35 -13.30 -6.83
C LYS A 61 -11.99 -13.06 -5.47
N ILE A 62 -12.28 -11.81 -5.14
CA ILE A 62 -12.97 -11.45 -3.89
C ILE A 62 -14.36 -12.06 -3.87
N HIS A 63 -15.11 -11.93 -4.97
CA HIS A 63 -16.46 -12.50 -5.08
C HIS A 63 -16.51 -14.03 -5.04
N GLN A 64 -15.40 -14.72 -5.31
CA GLN A 64 -15.32 -16.18 -5.23
C GLN A 64 -15.05 -16.68 -3.81
N HIS A 65 -14.80 -15.80 -2.84
CA HIS A 65 -14.53 -16.20 -1.47
C HIS A 65 -15.84 -16.66 -0.77
N PRO A 66 -15.85 -17.83 -0.11
CA PRO A 66 -17.08 -18.42 0.44
C PRO A 66 -17.60 -17.70 1.70
N LEU A 67 -16.76 -16.88 2.33
CA LEU A 67 -17.10 -16.11 3.53
C LEU A 67 -17.02 -14.60 3.23
N PRO A 68 -17.91 -13.79 3.83
CA PRO A 68 -17.83 -12.35 3.69
C PRO A 68 -16.55 -11.84 4.35
N MET A 69 -15.78 -11.06 3.59
CA MET A 69 -14.45 -10.56 3.95
C MET A 69 -14.39 -9.07 3.59
N ILE A 70 -13.72 -8.28 4.42
CA ILE A 70 -13.45 -6.88 4.13
C ILE A 70 -11.98 -6.76 3.74
N HIS A 71 -11.76 -6.21 2.55
CA HIS A 71 -10.44 -5.85 2.06
C HIS A 71 -10.14 -4.43 2.50
N VAL A 72 -9.11 -4.27 3.33
CA VAL A 72 -8.67 -2.96 3.81
C VAL A 72 -7.23 -2.77 3.41
N ASP A 73 -6.95 -1.70 2.67
CA ASP A 73 -5.58 -1.38 2.28
C ASP A 73 -4.83 -0.73 3.45
N ALA A 74 -3.86 -1.43 4.05
CA ALA A 74 -3.17 -0.93 5.24
C ALA A 74 -2.33 0.34 4.99
N PHE A 75 -2.01 0.68 3.74
CA PHE A 75 -1.40 1.98 3.43
C PHE A 75 -2.41 3.11 3.63
N LEU A 76 -3.68 2.86 3.29
CA LEU A 76 -4.75 3.85 3.37
C LEU A 76 -5.45 3.83 4.72
N TYR A 77 -5.60 2.70 5.38
CA TYR A 77 -6.41 2.59 6.59
C TYR A 77 -5.61 1.83 7.65
N ASP A 78 -5.09 2.57 8.61
CA ASP A 78 -4.58 1.99 9.86
C ASP A 78 -5.73 1.63 10.80
N ASP A 79 -5.41 1.03 11.94
CA ASP A 79 -6.41 0.57 12.90
C ASP A 79 -7.29 1.71 13.41
N ASP A 80 -6.72 2.90 13.66
CA ASP A 80 -7.44 4.08 14.14
C ASP A 80 -8.44 4.61 13.10
N VAL A 81 -8.06 4.64 11.82
CA VAL A 81 -8.97 5.03 10.73
C VAL A 81 -10.05 3.97 10.54
N VAL A 82 -9.74 2.68 10.65
CA VAL A 82 -10.73 1.60 10.60
C VAL A 82 -11.73 1.73 11.76
N ASP A 83 -11.26 2.01 12.98
CA ASP A 83 -12.09 2.27 14.15
C ASP A 83 -13.07 3.41 13.90
N SER A 84 -12.55 4.55 13.42
CA SER A 84 -13.36 5.73 13.10
C SER A 84 -14.44 5.42 12.06
N LEU A 85 -14.11 4.67 11.00
CA LEU A 85 -15.09 4.26 9.98
C LEU A 85 -16.16 3.31 10.53
N CYS A 86 -15.81 2.48 11.52
CA CYS A 86 -16.76 1.61 12.20
C CYS A 86 -17.72 2.42 13.09
N GLU A 87 -17.21 3.41 13.84
CA GLU A 87 -18.01 4.31 14.67
C GLU A 87 -18.99 5.15 13.83
N GLU A 88 -18.55 5.61 12.66
CA GLU A 88 -19.39 6.35 11.70
C GLU A 88 -20.42 5.46 10.96
N GLY A 89 -20.38 4.13 11.16
CA GLY A 89 -21.24 3.17 10.47
C GLY A 89 -20.95 3.00 8.98
N LYS A 90 -19.80 3.48 8.50
CA LYS A 90 -19.32 3.31 7.12
C LYS A 90 -18.63 1.97 6.89
N MET A 91 -18.19 1.32 7.97
CA MET A 91 -17.61 -0.01 7.99
C MET A 91 -18.21 -0.81 9.16
N SER A 92 -18.14 -2.14 9.10
CA SER A 92 -18.50 -3.00 10.23
C SER A 92 -17.43 -4.07 10.39
N ARG A 93 -17.06 -4.40 11.63
CA ARG A 93 -16.20 -5.57 11.92
C ARG A 93 -16.96 -6.88 12.03
N SER A 94 -18.28 -6.84 11.85
CA SER A 94 -19.14 -8.01 11.99
C SER A 94 -20.22 -8.05 10.93
N TYR A 95 -20.68 -9.25 10.60
CA TYR A 95 -21.80 -9.47 9.69
C TYR A 95 -22.88 -10.29 10.36
N CYS A 96 -24.12 -10.08 9.92
CA CYS A 96 -25.26 -10.83 10.42
C CYS A 96 -25.26 -12.24 9.81
N THR A 97 -25.31 -13.28 10.65
CA THR A 97 -25.38 -14.67 10.17
C THR A 97 -26.80 -15.07 9.78
N GLU A 98 -27.81 -14.35 10.30
CA GLU A 98 -29.23 -14.55 10.04
C GLU A 98 -29.92 -13.17 9.93
N CYS A 99 -30.15 -12.67 8.72
CA CYS A 99 -30.65 -11.31 8.46
C CYS A 99 -31.89 -10.96 9.31
N GLY A 100 -31.85 -9.82 10.00
CA GLY A 100 -32.90 -9.37 10.93
C GLY A 100 -32.75 -9.88 12.37
N SER A 101 -31.71 -10.68 12.67
CA SER A 101 -31.37 -11.11 14.04
C SER A 101 -30.23 -10.28 14.64
N TYR A 102 -29.96 -10.51 15.93
CA TYR A 102 -28.77 -10.01 16.63
C TYR A 102 -27.59 -11.00 16.59
N LYS A 103 -27.70 -12.10 15.84
CA LYS A 103 -26.61 -13.06 15.71
C LYS A 103 -25.61 -12.53 14.69
N THR A 104 -24.42 -12.18 15.16
CA THR A 104 -23.33 -11.69 14.33
C THR A 104 -22.11 -12.59 14.45
N ALA A 105 -21.30 -12.59 13.39
CA ALA A 105 -19.97 -13.20 13.37
C ALA A 105 -18.96 -12.14 12.92
N SER A 106 -17.69 -12.30 13.30
CA SER A 106 -16.62 -11.40 12.90
C SER A 106 -16.33 -11.50 11.40
N LEU A 107 -16.08 -10.36 10.77
CA LEU A 107 -15.55 -10.31 9.41
C LEU A 107 -14.03 -10.49 9.46
N GLU A 108 -13.49 -11.25 8.52
CA GLU A 108 -12.04 -11.32 8.33
C GLU A 108 -11.56 -10.06 7.58
N PHE A 109 -10.56 -9.39 8.13
CA PHE A 109 -9.87 -8.26 7.51
C PHE A 109 -8.58 -8.77 6.87
N ILE A 110 -8.43 -8.56 5.57
CA ILE A 110 -7.18 -8.88 4.87
C ILE A 110 -6.61 -7.61 4.24
N SER A 111 -5.39 -7.26 4.66
CA SER A 111 -4.58 -6.25 3.98
C SER A 111 -3.73 -6.87 2.88
N HIS A 112 -3.69 -6.19 1.74
CA HIS A 112 -2.91 -6.57 0.56
C HIS A 112 -1.79 -5.56 0.26
N SER A 113 -1.47 -4.70 1.22
CA SER A 113 -0.53 -3.59 1.06
C SER A 113 0.33 -3.41 2.31
N PHE A 114 1.47 -2.74 2.17
CA PHE A 114 2.26 -2.31 3.30
C PHE A 114 1.60 -1.12 3.99
N SER A 115 1.53 -1.17 5.32
CA SER A 115 1.21 -0.01 6.15
C SER A 115 2.31 1.06 6.10
N LEU A 116 2.00 2.28 6.55
CA LEU A 116 2.98 3.36 6.71
C LEU A 116 4.19 2.91 7.55
N MET A 117 3.94 2.18 8.63
CA MET A 117 4.97 1.68 9.54
C MET A 117 5.86 0.63 8.87
N GLU A 118 5.26 -0.34 8.16
CA GLU A 118 6.02 -1.36 7.45
C GLU A 118 6.86 -0.77 6.31
N LEU A 119 6.36 0.26 5.61
CA LEU A 119 7.12 0.97 4.58
C LEU A 119 8.33 1.68 5.17
N LYS A 120 8.14 2.40 6.29
CA LYS A 120 9.25 3.05 7.00
C LYS A 120 10.28 2.04 7.46
N PHE A 121 9.83 0.92 8.05
CA PHE A 121 10.72 -0.15 8.47
C PHE A 121 11.48 -0.78 7.30
N LEU A 122 10.79 -1.04 6.19
CA LEU A 122 11.39 -1.58 4.97
C LEU A 122 12.56 -0.71 4.50
N TYR A 123 12.36 0.61 4.39
CA TYR A 123 13.39 1.52 3.88
C TYR A 123 14.50 1.82 4.88
N HIS A 124 14.21 1.91 6.18
CA HIS A 124 15.21 2.25 7.19
C HIS A 124 16.02 1.06 7.71
N HIS A 125 15.43 -0.14 7.73
CA HIS A 125 16.03 -1.28 8.45
C HIS A 125 16.24 -2.52 7.58
N VAL A 126 15.45 -2.72 6.52
CA VAL A 126 15.51 -3.94 5.70
C VAL A 126 16.34 -3.73 4.44
N LEU A 127 16.09 -2.64 3.72
CA LEU A 127 16.80 -2.34 2.47
C LEU A 127 18.21 -1.80 2.76
N PRO A 128 19.21 -2.14 1.94
CA PRO A 128 20.54 -1.54 2.05
C PRO A 128 20.50 -0.06 1.61
N ASP A 129 21.57 0.70 1.87
CA ASP A 129 21.71 2.05 1.33
C ASP A 129 21.48 2.07 -0.19
N LEU A 130 20.56 2.93 -0.62
CA LEU A 130 20.11 3.06 -1.99
C LEU A 130 20.76 4.23 -2.72
N THR A 131 21.72 4.92 -2.10
CA THR A 131 22.42 6.07 -2.71
C THR A 131 22.96 5.72 -4.10
N GLY A 132 22.55 6.51 -5.09
CA GLY A 132 22.94 6.32 -6.50
C GLY A 132 22.26 5.15 -7.22
N LYS A 133 21.44 4.35 -6.53
CA LYS A 133 20.75 3.18 -7.10
C LYS A 133 19.37 3.56 -7.64
N VAL A 134 18.96 2.82 -8.66
CA VAL A 134 17.61 2.89 -9.19
C VAL A 134 16.77 1.76 -8.60
N VAL A 135 15.57 2.09 -8.13
CA VAL A 135 14.58 1.13 -7.62
C VAL A 135 13.46 0.98 -8.62
N VAL A 136 13.03 -0.25 -8.85
CA VAL A 136 11.87 -0.56 -9.70
C VAL A 136 10.83 -1.28 -8.85
N ASP A 137 9.66 -0.67 -8.71
CA ASP A 137 8.49 -1.22 -8.05
C ASP A 137 7.54 -1.80 -9.11
N VAL A 138 7.30 -3.11 -9.04
CA VAL A 138 6.54 -3.85 -10.04
C VAL A 138 5.16 -4.19 -9.49
N GLY A 139 4.12 -3.77 -10.19
CA GLY A 139 2.75 -3.80 -9.69
C GLY A 139 2.56 -2.74 -8.63
N SER A 140 2.97 -1.50 -8.95
CA SER A 140 3.04 -0.41 -7.97
C SER A 140 1.67 0.01 -7.43
N ARG A 141 0.56 -0.36 -8.09
CA ARG A 141 -0.83 -0.20 -7.64
C ARG A 141 -1.15 1.22 -7.14
N LEU A 142 -1.15 1.46 -5.82
CA LEU A 142 -1.41 2.81 -5.27
C LEU A 142 -0.18 3.72 -5.24
N GLY A 143 1.02 3.19 -5.49
CA GLY A 143 2.29 3.90 -5.44
C GLY A 143 2.93 3.98 -4.05
N ALA A 144 2.39 3.26 -3.06
CA ALA A 144 2.82 3.34 -1.66
C ALA A 144 4.35 3.15 -1.48
N VAL A 145 4.93 2.15 -2.15
CA VAL A 145 6.37 1.88 -2.12
C VAL A 145 7.16 3.01 -2.80
N LEU A 146 6.67 3.58 -3.90
CA LEU A 146 7.32 4.69 -4.59
C LEU A 146 7.37 5.96 -3.73
N PHE A 147 6.25 6.30 -3.08
CA PHE A 147 6.15 7.49 -2.23
C PHE A 147 7.02 7.36 -0.99
N ALA A 148 6.96 6.20 -0.32
CA ALA A 148 7.84 5.90 0.81
C ALA A 148 9.32 5.90 0.38
N GLY A 149 9.65 5.34 -0.79
CA GLY A 149 11.02 5.33 -1.29
C GLY A 149 11.56 6.71 -1.61
N TYR A 150 10.71 7.66 -2.04
CA TYR A 150 11.12 9.04 -2.26
C TYR A 150 11.51 9.72 -0.94
N LEU A 151 10.65 9.55 0.06
CA LEU A 151 10.76 10.19 1.37
C LEU A 151 11.85 9.56 2.25
N TYR A 152 11.93 8.23 2.30
CA TYR A 152 12.78 7.50 3.23
C TYR A 152 14.08 6.97 2.64
N SER A 153 14.39 7.28 1.37
CA SER A 153 15.62 6.79 0.74
C SER A 153 16.30 7.80 -0.16
N SER A 154 17.61 7.58 -0.36
CA SER A 154 18.48 8.30 -1.28
C SER A 154 18.56 7.68 -2.68
N ALA A 155 17.62 6.80 -3.06
CA ALA A 155 17.56 6.19 -4.38
C ALA A 155 17.58 7.26 -5.49
N SER A 156 18.46 7.14 -6.47
CA SER A 156 18.61 8.16 -7.52
C SER A 156 17.35 8.30 -8.38
N GLN A 157 16.64 7.20 -8.63
CA GLN A 157 15.35 7.16 -9.32
C GLN A 157 14.48 6.02 -8.78
N LEU A 158 13.17 6.19 -8.85
CA LEU A 158 12.13 5.25 -8.45
C LEU A 158 11.18 5.04 -9.63
N TYR A 159 11.12 3.84 -10.18
CA TYR A 159 10.27 3.50 -11.33
C TYR A 159 9.11 2.61 -10.91
N GLY A 160 7.89 3.11 -11.05
CA GLY A 160 6.66 2.32 -10.91
C GLY A 160 6.29 1.67 -12.23
N VAL A 161 6.10 0.36 -12.23
CA VAL A 161 5.53 -0.38 -13.36
C VAL A 161 4.15 -0.86 -12.97
N GLU A 162 3.12 -0.37 -13.64
CA GLU A 162 1.72 -0.71 -13.37
C GLU A 162 0.98 -1.03 -14.67
N MET A 163 0.08 -2.02 -14.64
CA MET A 163 -0.67 -2.42 -15.83
C MET A 163 -1.98 -1.64 -15.99
N ASN A 164 -2.60 -1.26 -14.86
CA ASN A 164 -3.87 -0.56 -14.83
C ASN A 164 -3.65 0.95 -15.02
N ALA A 165 -4.30 1.51 -16.04
CA ALA A 165 -4.15 2.93 -16.38
C ALA A 165 -4.69 3.87 -15.30
N ASP A 166 -5.75 3.48 -14.59
CA ASP A 166 -6.36 4.32 -13.56
C ASP A 166 -5.41 4.44 -12.35
N PHE A 167 -4.72 3.35 -12.01
CA PHE A 167 -3.66 3.36 -11.01
C PHE A 167 -2.45 4.19 -11.47
N CYS A 168 -2.01 4.06 -12.72
CA CYS A 168 -0.95 4.92 -13.25
C CYS A 168 -1.33 6.41 -13.13
N GLN A 169 -2.54 6.78 -13.56
CA GLN A 169 -3.03 8.15 -13.51
C GLN A 169 -3.12 8.66 -12.06
N LEU A 170 -3.61 7.81 -11.15
CA LEU A 170 -3.70 8.15 -9.73
C LEU A 170 -2.31 8.40 -9.12
N GLN A 171 -1.33 7.54 -9.44
CA GLN A 171 0.05 7.73 -9.00
C GLN A 171 0.65 9.01 -9.58
N GLU A 172 0.50 9.27 -10.89
CA GLU A 172 1.00 10.49 -11.56
C GLU A 172 0.40 11.78 -10.95
N MET A 173 -0.88 11.75 -10.57
CA MET A 173 -1.52 12.87 -9.86
C MET A 173 -0.84 13.14 -8.51
N MET A 174 -0.54 12.09 -7.73
CA MET A 174 0.14 12.25 -6.43
C MET A 174 1.60 12.69 -6.61
N VAL A 175 2.33 12.08 -7.55
CA VAL A 175 3.70 12.48 -7.90
C VAL A 175 3.75 13.96 -8.27
N THR A 176 2.78 14.45 -9.04
CA THR A 176 2.70 15.86 -9.42
C THR A 176 2.32 16.75 -8.23
N LYS A 177 1.29 16.37 -7.45
CA LYS A 177 0.80 17.16 -6.31
C LYS A 177 1.88 17.38 -5.25
N TYR A 178 2.72 16.38 -5.01
CA TYR A 178 3.78 16.39 -4.00
C TYR A 178 5.16 16.74 -4.58
N GLU A 179 5.23 17.11 -5.87
CA GLU A 179 6.47 17.52 -6.56
C GLU A 179 7.57 16.44 -6.61
N PHE A 180 7.20 15.16 -6.60
CA PHE A 180 8.15 14.03 -6.65
C PHE A 180 8.64 13.68 -8.07
N ILE A 181 8.36 14.54 -9.05
CA ILE A 181 8.61 14.34 -10.48
C ILE A 181 10.10 14.21 -10.84
N ASP A 182 11.00 14.65 -9.96
CA ASP A 182 12.45 14.62 -10.17
C ASP A 182 13.03 13.20 -10.02
N ARG A 183 12.39 12.35 -9.19
CA ARG A 183 12.86 10.98 -8.92
C ARG A 183 11.85 9.88 -9.22
N ILE A 184 10.54 10.15 -9.17
CA ILE A 184 9.52 9.12 -9.44
C ILE A 184 9.09 9.18 -10.90
N LYS A 185 9.06 8.01 -11.55
CA LYS A 185 8.49 7.82 -12.89
C LYS A 185 7.56 6.62 -12.88
N VAL A 186 6.34 6.81 -13.37
CA VAL A 186 5.33 5.73 -13.49
C VAL A 186 5.22 5.35 -14.96
N THR A 187 5.22 4.05 -15.25
CA THR A 187 5.11 3.54 -16.62
C THR A 187 4.02 2.49 -16.69
N LYS A 188 3.06 2.71 -17.58
CA LYS A 188 2.06 1.70 -17.90
C LYS A 188 2.71 0.55 -18.68
N SER A 189 2.80 -0.65 -18.09
CA SER A 189 3.33 -1.81 -18.81
C SER A 189 2.89 -3.15 -18.22
N PHE A 190 2.90 -4.18 -19.06
CA PHE A 190 2.83 -5.57 -18.58
C PHE A 190 4.20 -5.95 -18.00
N PHE A 191 4.22 -6.69 -16.88
CA PHE A 191 5.47 -7.04 -16.19
C PHE A 191 6.59 -7.54 -17.11
N LEU A 192 6.29 -8.50 -17.99
CA LEU A 192 7.28 -9.12 -18.88
C LEU A 192 7.80 -8.16 -19.97
N THR A 193 6.94 -7.31 -20.53
CA THR A 193 7.35 -6.34 -21.55
C THR A 193 8.00 -5.11 -20.94
N GLY A 194 7.52 -4.65 -19.78
CA GLY A 194 8.03 -3.49 -19.05
C GLY A 194 9.43 -3.69 -18.54
N LEU A 195 9.71 -4.84 -17.91
CA LEU A 195 11.06 -5.16 -17.44
C LEU A 195 12.05 -5.28 -18.61
N THR A 196 11.64 -5.93 -19.70
CA THR A 196 12.48 -6.07 -20.90
C THR A 196 12.77 -4.70 -21.54
N HIS A 197 11.75 -3.86 -21.70
CA HIS A 197 11.91 -2.52 -22.24
C HIS A 197 12.78 -1.62 -21.35
N TRP A 198 12.55 -1.63 -20.03
CA TRP A 198 13.34 -0.85 -19.08
C TRP A 198 14.81 -1.30 -19.06
N LEU A 199 15.08 -2.61 -19.06
CA LEU A 199 16.44 -3.17 -19.14
C LEU A 199 17.14 -2.82 -20.46
N THR A 200 16.40 -2.67 -21.56
CA THR A 200 16.98 -2.26 -22.85
C THR A 200 17.27 -0.76 -22.94
N GLN A 201 16.54 0.09 -22.22
CA GLN A 201 16.72 1.55 -22.26
C GLN A 201 17.73 2.08 -21.24
N ASN A 202 17.96 1.36 -20.14
CA ASN A 202 18.84 1.81 -19.04
C ASN A 202 20.12 0.97 -18.94
N ARG A 203 20.63 0.51 -20.09
CA ARG A 203 21.89 -0.23 -20.20
C ARG A 203 23.04 0.66 -20.68
#